data_AF-A0AAC9RL80-F1
#
_entry.id   AF-A0AAC9RL80-F1
#
_cell.length_a   1.000
_cell.length_b   1.000
_cell.length_c   1.000
_cell.angle_alpha   90.00
_cell.angle_beta   90.00
_cell.angle_gamma   90.00
#
_symmetry.space_group_name_H-M   'P 1'
#
loop_
_entity.id
_entity.type
_entity.pdbx_description
1 polymer ?
#
loop_
_entity_poly.entity_id
_entity_poly.type
_entity_poly.pdbx_seq_one_letter_code
_entity_poly.pdbx_strand_id
1 'polypeptide(L)' 'MLYENFSKTIKKIMIDEETGTKEIAEKLGESQQNVIGKINRETIRLMDVERILDAIGYELVIQKKKED' A
#
# COMPACT_ATOMS: atom_id res chain seq x y z
N MET A 1 19.40 9.39 -3.51
CA MET A 1 18.26 8.47 -3.27
C MET A 1 17.10 8.94 -4.13
N LEU A 2 16.71 8.18 -5.15
CA LEU A 2 15.41 8.42 -5.79
C LEU A 2 14.35 8.03 -4.77
N TYR A 3 13.50 8.96 -4.36
CA TYR A 3 12.32 8.62 -3.56
C TYR A 3 11.43 7.72 -4.43
N GLU A 4 11.26 6.45 -4.04
CA GLU A 4 10.28 5.58 -4.68
C GLU A 4 8.88 6.10 -4.36
N ASN A 5 8.06 6.29 -5.39
CA ASN A 5 6.66 6.61 -5.19
C ASN A 5 5.94 5.36 -4.65
N PHE A 6 5.02 5.55 -3.70
CA PHE A 6 4.23 4.54 -3.02
C PHE A 6 3.73 3.41 -3.94
N SER A 7 3.24 3.76 -5.13
CA SER A 7 2.76 2.79 -6.12
C SER A 7 3.80 1.72 -6.48
N LYS A 8 5.08 2.10 -6.62
CA LYS A 8 6.18 1.17 -6.92
C LYS A 8 6.48 0.28 -5.72
N THR A 9 6.50 0.84 -4.52
CA THR A 9 6.75 0.10 -3.28
C THR A 9 5.67 -0.95 -3.04
N ILE A 10 4.39 -0.58 -3.13
CA ILE A 10 3.28 -1.54 -2.98
C ILE A 10 3.32 -2.62 -4.05
N LYS A 11 3.61 -2.29 -5.31
CA LYS A 11 3.70 -3.29 -6.37
C LYS A 11 4.79 -4.32 -6.13
N LYS A 12 5.92 -3.93 -5.52
CA LYS A 12 6.96 -4.88 -5.10
C LYS A 12 6.47 -5.79 -3.98
N ILE A 13 5.90 -5.22 -2.92
CA ILE A 13 5.32 -5.99 -1.82
C ILE A 13 4.28 -7.00 -2.34
N MET A 14 3.41 -6.58 -3.27
CA MET A 14 2.43 -7.49 -3.88
C MET A 14 3.07 -8.67 -4.61
N ILE A 15 4.21 -8.46 -5.27
CA ILE A 15 4.96 -9.53 -5.95
C ILE A 15 5.60 -10.45 -4.92
N ASP A 16 6.24 -9.88 -3.89
CA ASP A 16 6.94 -10.63 -2.85
C ASP A 16 5.98 -11.52 -2.03
N GLU A 17 4.75 -11.04 -1.82
CA GLU A 17 3.69 -11.74 -1.08
C GLU A 17 2.75 -12.57 -1.98
N GLU A 18 3.07 -12.71 -3.27
CA GLU A 18 2.25 -13.44 -4.27
C GLU A 18 0.76 -13.02 -4.28
N THR A 19 0.47 -11.76 -3.96
CA THR A 19 -0.90 -11.22 -3.85
C THR A 19 -1.24 -10.26 -4.99
N GLY A 20 -2.53 -9.95 -5.13
CA GLY A 20 -3.07 -9.14 -6.23
C GLY A 20 -4.12 -8.15 -5.78
N THR A 21 -4.43 -7.17 -6.64
CA THR A 21 -5.47 -6.17 -6.35
C THR A 21 -6.85 -6.75 -6.12
N LYS A 22 -7.13 -7.95 -6.66
CA LYS A 22 -8.36 -8.69 -6.41
C LYS A 22 -8.45 -9.15 -4.97
N GLU A 23 -7.42 -9.83 -4.47
CA GLU A 23 -7.40 -10.36 -3.10
C GLU A 23 -7.39 -9.22 -2.07
N ILE A 24 -6.62 -8.16 -2.32
CA ILE A 24 -6.64 -6.95 -1.48
C ILE A 24 -8.05 -6.35 -1.45
N ALA A 25 -8.74 -6.27 -2.59
CA ALA A 25 -10.10 -5.75 -2.65
C ALA A 25 -11.11 -6.60 -1.88
N GLU A 26 -10.98 -7.94 -1.94
CA GLU A 26 -11.80 -8.87 -1.16
C GLU A 26 -11.60 -8.65 0.34
N LYS A 27 -10.34 -8.54 0.81
CA LYS A 27 -10.02 -8.26 2.21
C LYS A 27 -10.53 -6.89 2.69
N LEU A 28 -10.53 -5.89 1.81
CA LEU A 28 -10.99 -4.55 2.12
C LEU A 28 -12.51 -4.35 2.00
N GLY A 29 -13.24 -5.32 1.43
CA GLY A 29 -14.66 -5.19 1.12
C GLY A 29 -14.94 -4.12 0.03
N GLU A 30 -14.01 -3.95 -0.91
CA GLU A 30 -14.08 -2.93 -1.96
C GLU A 30 -14.07 -3.55 -3.36
N SER A 31 -14.32 -2.73 -4.40
CA SER A 31 -14.13 -3.19 -5.77
C SER A 31 -12.64 -3.18 -6.16
N GLN A 32 -12.24 -4.13 -7.00
CA GLN A 32 -10.87 -4.21 -7.53
C GLN A 32 -10.46 -2.91 -8.23
N GLN A 33 -11.38 -2.26 -8.97
CA GLN A 33 -11.11 -1.00 -9.66
C GLN A 33 -10.83 0.16 -8.68
N ASN A 34 -11.49 0.17 -7.52
CA ASN A 34 -11.21 1.15 -6.48
C ASN A 34 -9.79 0.97 -5.91
N VAL A 35 -9.39 -0.27 -5.62
CA VAL A 35 -8.04 -0.58 -5.13
C VAL A 35 -6.96 -0.23 -6.15
N ILE A 36 -7.17 -0.56 -7.43
CA ILE A 36 -6.27 -0.15 -8.52
C ILE A 36 -6.15 1.38 -8.57
N GLY A 37 -7.27 2.10 -8.44
CA GLY A 37 -7.31 3.55 -8.38
C GLY A 37 -6.48 4.10 -7.22
N LYS A 38 -6.61 3.54 -6.01
CA LYS A 38 -5.82 3.94 -4.84
C LYS A 38 -4.32 3.73 -5.04
N ILE A 39 -3.90 2.58 -5.57
CA ILE A 39 -2.49 2.23 -5.77
C ILE A 39 -1.81 3.08 -6.85
N ASN A 40 -2.55 3.48 -7.89
CA ASN A 40 -1.98 4.21 -9.04
C ASN A 40 -2.10 5.73 -8.95
N ARG A 41 -2.77 6.29 -7.92
CA ARG A 41 -2.85 7.74 -7.75
C ARG A 41 -1.47 8.33 -7.45
N GLU A 42 -1.22 9.53 -7.99
CA GLU A 42 -0.03 10.31 -7.67
C GLU A 42 0.01 10.75 -6.21
N THR A 43 -1.16 10.95 -5.60
CA THR A 43 -1.33 11.29 -4.19
C THR A 43 -2.22 10.28 -3.51
N ILE A 44 -1.77 9.74 -2.38
CA ILE A 44 -2.52 8.77 -1.58
C ILE A 44 -2.79 9.31 -0.18
N ARG A 45 -3.97 8.97 0.35
CA ARG A 45 -4.31 9.27 1.74
C ARG A 45 -3.65 8.25 2.65
N LEU A 46 -3.14 8.69 3.81
CA LEU A 46 -2.51 7.81 4.80
C LEU A 46 -3.41 6.62 5.18
N MET A 47 -4.72 6.85 5.36
CA MET A 47 -5.70 5.80 5.65
C MET A 47 -5.76 4.74 4.54
N ASP A 48 -5.63 5.12 3.26
CA ASP A 48 -5.62 4.14 2.17
C ASP A 48 -4.32 3.31 2.21
N VAL A 49 -3.18 3.94 2.58
CA VAL A 49 -1.90 3.24 2.77
C VAL A 49 -2.00 2.20 3.88
N GLU A 50 -2.44 2.62 5.07
CA GLU A 50 -2.59 1.77 6.24
C GLU A 50 -3.48 0.56 5.94
N ARG A 51 -4.67 0.78 5.37
CA ARG A 51 -5.60 -0.29 5.03
C ARG A 51 -5.05 -1.28 4.00
N ILE A 52 -4.35 -0.79 2.97
CA ILE A 52 -3.74 -1.66 1.95
C ILE A 52 -2.64 -2.51 2.58
N LEU A 53 -1.78 -1.92 3.42
CA LEU A 53 -0.72 -2.65 4.11
C LEU A 53 -1.30 -3.71 5.05
N ASP A 54 -2.31 -3.35 5.85
CA ASP A 54 -3.00 -4.27 6.76
C ASP A 54 -3.62 -5.46 6.01
N ALA A 55 -4.26 -5.22 4.86
CA ALA A 55 -4.80 -6.29 3.99
C ALA A 55 -3.71 -7.24 3.44
N ILE A 56 -2.47 -6.77 3.32
CA ILE A 56 -1.33 -7.58 2.88
C ILE A 56 -0.59 -8.21 4.09
N GLY A 57 -0.98 -7.90 5.33
CA GLY A 57 -0.34 -8.41 6.54
C GLY A 57 0.85 -7.57 7.03
N TYR A 58 0.91 -6.30 6.62
CA TYR A 58 1.95 -5.35 7.01
C TYR A 58 1.40 -4.27 7.96
N GLU A 59 2.25 -3.81 8.87
CA GLU A 59 1.96 -2.70 9.78
C GLU A 59 2.64 -1.40 9.30
N LEU A 60 1.89 -0.30 9.28
CA LEU A 60 2.46 1.03 9.02
C LEU A 60 3.03 1.64 10.30
N VAL A 61 4.34 1.84 10.33
CA VAL A 61 5.04 2.39 11.51
C VAL A 61 5.63 3.77 11.22
N ILE A 62 5.27 4.76 12.04
CA ILE A 62 5.85 6.12 12.01
C ILE A 62 6.86 6.25 13.15
N GLN A 63 8.12 6.48 12.82
CA GLN A 63 9.20 6.66 13.80
C GLN A 63 9.86 8.02 13.62
N LYS A 64 10.08 8.73 14.73
CA LYS A 64 10.91 9.93 14.75
C LYS A 64 12.36 9.50 14.53
N LYS A 65 13.06 10.11 13.56
CA LYS A 65 14.51 9.94 13.45
C LYS A 65 15.15 10.44 14.74
N LYS A 66 16.12 9.69 15.28
CA LYS A 66 16.98 10.21 16.34
C LYS A 66 17.69 11.46 15.80
N GLU A 67 17.52 12.57 16.51
CA GLU A 67 18.37 13.74 16.38
C GLU A 67 19.55 13.47 17.31
N ASP A 68 20.75 13.34 16.75
CA ASP A 68 22.00 13.38 17.52
C ASP A 68 22.32 14.82 17.93
#